data_AF-A0A9J7HLN2-F1
#
_entry.id   AF-A0A9J7HLN2-F1
#
_cell.length_a   1.000
_cell.length_b   1.000
_cell.length_c   1.000
_cell.angle_alpha   90.00
_cell.angle_beta   90.00
_cell.angle_gamma   90.00
#
_symmetry.space_group_name_H-M   'P 1'
#
loop_
_entity.id
_entity.type
_entity.pdbx_description
1 polymer ?
#
loop_
_entity_poly.entity_id
_entity_poly.type
_entity_poly.pdbx_seq_one_letter_code
_entity_poly.pdbx_strand_id
1 'polypeptide(L)'
;MWKKHLNVYMPSKEGKLCPTLPQCTFTTSAENIHTADAVIFENSQLPLTYLESEMPQTRSQHQYWIWLISECPNYLTINLNSYSAVFNWTITYRPDSDVSGAWGSQHLVYKRLKGADLDPNTDYSVGKTKLAVWFISKCSSRAHRILYAQELLKHLHVDIFGKCGKIVCDKQDFQCTVRHIRQYKFYLAFENMKCKQYITEKFWRHALGNNVVPVVLGAPKEDYELLTPPNSFIHVDDFESPKALADYLKLLNKDTEMYNSYFKWKTNPPKNIPVDDGVWCNLCRKLVGICPNTRKMYTNLDKWYRGENNDECEPVNGTYQEVHFTTDD
;
A
#
# COMPACT_ATOMS: atom_id res chain seq x y z
N MET A 1 -14.05 -3.11 15.73
CA MET A 1 -12.60 -2.76 15.77
C MET A 1 -12.20 -2.51 17.21
N TRP A 2 -11.09 -3.10 17.68
CA TRP A 2 -10.74 -3.10 19.12
C TRP A 2 -10.41 -1.70 19.66
N LYS A 3 -9.86 -0.75 18.87
CA LYS A 3 -9.54 0.65 19.28
C LYS A 3 -9.45 1.62 18.07
N LYS A 4 -9.62 2.93 18.31
CA LYS A 4 -10.30 3.98 17.50
C LYS A 4 -9.66 4.54 16.19
N HIS A 5 -8.51 4.10 15.69
CA HIS A 5 -7.83 4.85 14.62
C HIS A 5 -8.45 4.73 13.20
N LEU A 6 -9.22 3.65 12.92
CA LEU A 6 -10.01 3.54 11.68
C LEU A 6 -11.35 4.28 11.69
N ASN A 7 -11.63 5.14 12.67
CA ASN A 7 -12.90 5.88 12.76
C ASN A 7 -13.24 6.71 11.50
N VAL A 8 -12.27 6.98 10.62
CA VAL A 8 -12.50 7.67 9.34
C VAL A 8 -13.13 6.75 8.28
N TYR A 9 -12.89 5.44 8.36
CA TYR A 9 -13.28 4.48 7.32
C TYR A 9 -14.25 3.39 7.80
N MET A 10 -14.50 3.33 9.11
CA MET A 10 -15.40 2.38 9.75
C MET A 10 -16.58 3.11 10.39
N PRO A 11 -17.81 2.59 10.27
CA PRO A 11 -18.98 3.22 10.84
C PRO A 11 -18.94 3.09 12.37
N SER A 12 -19.27 4.20 13.07
CA SER A 12 -19.28 4.26 14.54
C SER A 12 -20.45 3.48 15.15
N LYS A 13 -21.56 3.40 14.41
CA LYS A 13 -22.68 2.49 14.63
C LYS A 13 -22.60 1.34 13.63
N GLU A 14 -23.43 0.32 13.79
CA GLU A 14 -23.52 -0.74 12.78
C GLU A 14 -23.82 -0.17 11.39
N GLY A 15 -22.96 -0.51 10.45
CA GLY A 15 -23.06 -0.06 9.06
C GLY A 15 -22.53 -1.09 8.08
N LYS A 16 -22.92 -0.94 6.82
CA LYS A 16 -22.56 -1.87 5.74
C LYS A 16 -21.35 -1.33 4.98
N LEU A 17 -20.27 -2.11 4.92
CA LEU A 17 -19.09 -1.81 4.09
C LEU A 17 -18.99 -2.71 2.85
N CYS A 18 -19.86 -3.73 2.75
CA CYS A 18 -19.96 -4.59 1.58
C CYS A 18 -21.40 -4.61 1.05
N PRO A 19 -21.72 -3.84 -0.02
CA PRO A 19 -23.08 -3.81 -0.57
C PRO A 19 -23.58 -5.16 -1.09
N THR A 20 -22.68 -6.03 -1.55
CA THR A 20 -23.02 -7.35 -2.11
C THR A 20 -23.29 -8.41 -1.04
N LEU A 21 -22.94 -8.14 0.23
CA LEU A 21 -23.18 -9.03 1.38
C LEU A 21 -23.83 -8.22 2.52
N PRO A 22 -25.12 -7.85 2.37
CA PRO A 22 -25.81 -6.95 3.30
C PRO A 22 -26.01 -7.52 4.71
N GLN A 23 -25.84 -8.83 4.90
CA GLN A 23 -25.85 -9.49 6.21
C GLN A 23 -24.60 -9.20 7.04
N CYS A 24 -23.54 -8.67 6.43
CA CYS A 24 -22.29 -8.36 7.10
C CYS A 24 -22.28 -6.89 7.54
N THR A 25 -22.34 -6.66 8.86
CA THR A 25 -22.29 -5.33 9.47
C THR A 25 -20.94 -5.10 10.16
N PHE A 26 -20.53 -3.83 10.20
CA PHE A 26 -19.28 -3.39 10.80
C PHE A 26 -19.58 -2.33 11.84
N THR A 27 -18.79 -2.30 12.90
CA THR A 27 -18.91 -1.29 13.97
C THR A 27 -17.57 -1.08 14.68
N THR A 28 -17.34 0.14 15.15
CA THR A 28 -16.26 0.46 16.09
C THR A 28 -16.71 0.43 17.56
N SER A 29 -17.99 0.14 17.84
CA SER A 29 -18.50 0.04 19.21
C SER A 29 -17.94 -1.18 19.93
N ALA A 30 -17.40 -0.97 21.14
CA ALA A 30 -16.87 -2.05 21.97
C ALA A 30 -17.98 -2.92 22.59
N GLU A 31 -19.21 -2.40 22.70
CA GLU A 31 -20.35 -3.11 23.27
C GLU A 31 -20.73 -4.36 22.44
N ASN A 32 -20.51 -4.31 21.13
CA ASN A 32 -20.82 -5.40 20.21
C ASN A 32 -19.77 -6.52 20.19
N ILE A 33 -18.69 -6.40 20.95
CA ILE A 33 -17.59 -7.38 20.88
C ILE A 33 -18.05 -8.78 21.27
N HIS A 34 -18.97 -8.92 22.22
CA HIS A 34 -19.42 -10.24 22.68
C HIS A 34 -20.29 -10.99 21.67
N THR A 35 -20.93 -10.26 20.75
CA THR A 35 -21.83 -10.79 19.73
C THR A 35 -21.24 -10.80 18.32
N ALA A 36 -20.05 -10.23 18.13
CA ALA A 36 -19.40 -10.16 16.83
C ALA A 36 -18.81 -11.51 16.38
N ASP A 37 -19.02 -11.87 15.12
CA ASP A 37 -18.38 -13.03 14.48
C ASP A 37 -16.86 -12.84 14.35
N ALA A 38 -16.39 -11.60 14.24
CA ALA A 38 -14.98 -11.27 14.18
C ALA A 38 -14.64 -9.95 14.87
N VAL A 39 -13.45 -9.91 15.46
CA VAL A 39 -12.86 -8.71 16.08
C VAL A 39 -11.54 -8.40 15.40
N ILE A 40 -11.44 -7.20 14.84
CA ILE A 40 -10.26 -6.71 14.15
C ILE A 40 -9.42 -5.87 15.11
N PHE A 41 -8.14 -6.22 15.20
CA PHE A 41 -7.12 -5.59 16.01
C PHE A 41 -6.09 -4.93 15.10
N GLU A 42 -6.15 -3.61 15.02
CA GLU A 42 -5.14 -2.83 14.30
C GLU A 42 -3.83 -2.83 15.10
N ASN A 43 -2.72 -3.17 14.44
CA ASN A 43 -1.39 -3.28 15.05
C ASN A 43 -1.03 -2.06 15.94
N SER A 44 -1.34 -0.85 15.48
CA SER A 44 -1.01 0.41 16.17
C SER A 44 -1.76 0.59 17.51
N GLN A 45 -2.79 -0.21 17.76
CA GLN A 45 -3.69 -0.08 18.91
C GLN A 45 -3.49 -1.18 19.96
N LEU A 46 -2.60 -2.12 19.68
CA LEU A 46 -2.25 -3.22 20.57
C LEU A 46 -1.10 -2.80 21.51
N PRO A 47 -1.06 -3.30 22.76
CA PRO A 47 0.07 -3.06 23.64
C PRO A 47 1.37 -3.67 23.06
N LEU A 48 2.52 -3.10 23.41
CA LEU A 48 3.82 -3.55 22.90
C LEU A 48 4.03 -5.06 23.14
N THR A 49 3.65 -5.53 24.32
CA THR A 49 3.63 -6.95 24.70
C THR A 49 2.19 -7.35 24.98
N TYR A 50 1.80 -8.58 24.63
CA TYR A 50 0.48 -9.10 24.95
C TYR A 50 0.18 -9.02 26.45
N LEU A 51 -0.98 -8.43 26.77
CA LEU A 51 -1.52 -8.33 28.12
C LEU A 51 -2.99 -8.74 28.07
N GLU A 52 -3.35 -9.85 28.73
CA GLU A 52 -4.72 -10.38 28.71
C GLU A 52 -5.74 -9.37 29.23
N SER A 53 -5.39 -8.57 30.24
CA SER A 53 -6.22 -7.50 30.80
C SER A 53 -6.53 -6.36 29.81
N GLU A 54 -5.74 -6.21 28.74
CA GLU A 54 -5.92 -5.21 27.68
C GLU A 54 -6.59 -5.77 26.42
N MET A 55 -7.07 -7.01 26.48
CA MET A 55 -7.77 -7.71 25.39
C MET A 55 -9.24 -7.94 25.79
N PRO A 56 -10.14 -8.30 24.83
CA PRO A 56 -11.50 -8.63 25.20
C PRO A 56 -11.51 -9.81 26.18
N GLN A 57 -12.09 -9.59 27.36
CA GLN A 57 -12.10 -10.58 28.45
C GLN A 57 -12.93 -11.82 28.12
N THR A 58 -13.79 -11.75 27.11
CA THR A 58 -14.54 -12.89 26.62
C THR A 58 -14.37 -13.01 25.11
N ARG A 59 -14.08 -14.23 24.67
CA ARG A 59 -13.98 -14.61 23.27
C ARG A 59 -14.89 -15.82 23.05
N SER A 60 -16.02 -15.58 22.42
CA SER A 60 -16.95 -16.64 22.05
C SER A 60 -16.26 -17.68 21.16
N GLN A 61 -16.64 -18.96 21.25
CA GLN A 61 -15.98 -20.04 20.50
C GLN A 61 -16.02 -19.86 18.97
N HIS A 62 -17.06 -19.19 18.46
CA HIS A 62 -17.26 -18.87 17.04
C HIS A 62 -16.52 -17.60 16.58
N GLN A 63 -15.94 -16.82 17.50
CA GLN A 63 -15.37 -15.51 17.19
C GLN A 63 -13.94 -15.60 16.66
N TYR A 64 -13.70 -14.95 15.51
CA TYR A 64 -12.39 -14.82 14.89
C TYR A 64 -11.69 -13.54 15.33
N TRP A 65 -10.48 -13.66 15.88
CA TRP A 65 -9.61 -12.51 16.16
C TRP A 65 -8.67 -12.30 14.98
N ILE A 66 -8.66 -11.09 14.45
CA ILE A 66 -7.98 -10.75 13.19
C ILE A 66 -6.95 -9.68 13.46
N TRP A 67 -5.69 -9.96 13.12
CA TRP A 67 -4.62 -8.97 13.17
C TRP A 67 -4.58 -8.17 11.87
N LEU A 68 -4.62 -6.84 11.98
CA LEU A 68 -4.61 -5.91 10.84
C LEU A 68 -3.36 -5.03 10.88
N ILE A 69 -2.59 -5.05 9.80
CA ILE A 69 -1.48 -4.12 9.58
C ILE A 69 -1.31 -3.81 8.09
N SER A 70 -1.11 -2.54 7.74
CA SER A 70 -0.92 -2.11 6.34
C SER A 70 0.51 -1.66 6.00
N GLU A 71 1.39 -1.56 7.00
CA GLU A 71 2.79 -1.12 6.88
C GLU A 71 3.76 -2.30 6.95
N CYS A 72 4.95 -2.14 6.37
CA CYS A 72 5.97 -3.19 6.35
C CYS A 72 6.53 -3.58 7.74
N PRO A 73 7.16 -4.77 7.89
CA PRO A 73 7.72 -5.29 9.13
C PRO A 73 8.52 -4.34 10.04
N ASN A 74 9.22 -3.33 9.52
CA ASN A 74 10.01 -2.43 10.37
C ASN A 74 9.18 -1.31 11.02
N TYR A 75 7.89 -1.21 10.70
CA TYR A 75 6.96 -0.27 11.34
C TYR A 75 5.99 -0.98 12.30
N LEU A 76 6.33 -2.19 12.73
CA LEU A 76 5.63 -2.85 13.81
C LEU A 76 5.77 -2.05 15.11
N THR A 77 4.66 -1.93 15.83
CA THR A 77 4.56 -1.25 17.14
C THR A 77 4.43 -2.24 18.29
N ILE A 78 4.38 -3.53 17.97
CA ILE A 78 4.22 -4.63 18.93
C ILE A 78 5.32 -5.68 18.75
N ASN A 79 5.60 -6.41 19.82
CA ASN A 79 6.40 -7.62 19.81
C ASN A 79 5.51 -8.81 19.43
N LEU A 80 5.51 -9.19 18.16
CA LEU A 80 4.68 -10.27 17.62
C LEU A 80 4.88 -11.62 18.32
N ASN A 81 6.06 -11.89 18.88
CA ASN A 81 6.33 -13.14 19.61
C ASN A 81 5.46 -13.27 20.87
N SER A 82 5.06 -12.15 21.49
CA SER A 82 4.17 -12.16 22.65
C SER A 82 2.71 -12.48 22.30
N TYR A 83 2.34 -12.38 21.01
CA TYR A 83 0.96 -12.62 20.52
C TYR A 83 0.76 -14.04 19.97
N SER A 84 1.58 -15.01 20.40
CA SER A 84 1.44 -16.41 20.00
C SER A 84 0.04 -16.94 20.31
N ALA A 85 -0.58 -17.57 19.31
CA ALA A 85 -1.92 -18.16 19.37
C ALA A 85 -3.07 -17.18 19.70
N VAL A 86 -2.83 -15.86 19.61
CA VAL A 86 -3.87 -14.85 19.85
C VAL A 86 -4.81 -14.73 18.65
N PHE A 87 -4.25 -14.58 17.45
CA PHE A 87 -4.99 -14.28 16.22
C PHE A 87 -5.28 -15.53 15.39
N ASN A 88 -6.49 -15.59 14.83
CA ASN A 88 -6.86 -16.61 13.85
C ASN A 88 -6.42 -16.23 12.45
N TRP A 89 -6.68 -14.97 12.09
CA TRP A 89 -6.52 -14.45 10.73
C TRP A 89 -5.68 -13.20 10.69
N THR A 90 -5.17 -12.93 9.50
CA THR A 90 -4.40 -11.73 9.18
C THR A 90 -5.08 -10.95 8.04
N ILE A 91 -5.02 -9.63 8.15
CA ILE A 91 -5.27 -8.68 7.05
C ILE A 91 -4.00 -7.86 6.92
N THR A 92 -3.19 -8.18 5.90
CA THR A 92 -1.96 -7.43 5.61
C THR A 92 -1.81 -7.15 4.11
N TYR A 93 -0.76 -6.43 3.72
CA TYR A 93 -0.45 -6.23 2.30
C TYR A 93 0.00 -7.53 1.61
N ARG A 94 0.45 -8.54 2.37
CA ARG A 94 0.90 -9.81 1.80
C ARG A 94 -0.27 -10.55 1.15
N PRO A 95 -0.13 -11.05 -0.10
CA PRO A 95 -1.15 -11.84 -0.79
C PRO A 95 -1.52 -13.16 -0.09
N ASP A 96 -0.63 -13.72 0.73
CA ASP A 96 -0.85 -14.95 1.51
C ASP A 96 -1.57 -14.70 2.85
N SER A 97 -2.04 -13.47 3.10
CA SER A 97 -2.89 -13.15 4.26
C SER A 97 -4.24 -13.87 4.16
N ASP A 98 -4.86 -14.15 5.32
CA ASP A 98 -6.18 -14.80 5.35
C ASP A 98 -7.27 -14.01 4.61
N VAL A 99 -7.15 -12.68 4.64
CA VAL A 99 -7.94 -11.74 3.83
C VAL A 99 -6.97 -10.68 3.30
N SER A 100 -7.02 -10.40 2.00
CA SER A 100 -6.15 -9.39 1.40
C SER A 100 -6.43 -8.00 1.98
N GLY A 101 -5.39 -7.37 2.53
CA GLY A 101 -5.34 -5.96 2.91
C GLY A 101 -4.44 -5.15 1.98
N ALA A 102 -4.23 -5.62 0.75
CA ALA A 102 -3.41 -4.92 -0.24
C ALA A 102 -3.99 -3.52 -0.54
N TRP A 103 -3.11 -2.55 -0.79
CA TRP A 103 -3.48 -1.17 -1.07
C TRP A 103 -4.20 -0.98 -2.42
N GLY A 104 -4.12 -1.97 -3.31
CA GLY A 104 -4.82 -2.02 -4.57
C GLY A 104 -4.67 -3.38 -5.23
N SER A 105 -5.42 -3.59 -6.31
CA SER A 105 -5.38 -4.79 -7.13
C SER A 105 -5.70 -4.46 -8.58
N GLN A 106 -5.23 -5.32 -9.49
CA GLN A 106 -5.60 -5.22 -10.90
C GLN A 106 -7.13 -5.26 -11.08
N HIS A 107 -7.83 -6.13 -10.36
CA HIS A 107 -9.28 -6.25 -10.47
C HIS A 107 -10.00 -4.94 -10.14
N LEU A 108 -9.66 -4.31 -9.02
CA LEU A 108 -10.26 -3.03 -8.62
C LEU A 108 -9.88 -1.88 -9.58
N VAL A 109 -8.69 -1.93 -10.19
CA VAL A 109 -8.31 -0.98 -11.24
C VAL A 109 -9.18 -1.18 -12.47
N TYR A 110 -9.26 -2.38 -13.04
CA TYR A 110 -10.03 -2.62 -14.26
C TYR A 110 -11.54 -2.53 -14.05
N LYS A 111 -12.05 -2.87 -12.86
CA LYS A 111 -13.46 -2.65 -12.50
C LYS A 111 -13.84 -1.17 -12.56
N ARG A 112 -12.95 -0.26 -12.14
CA ARG A 112 -13.15 1.19 -12.27
C ARG A 112 -13.08 1.66 -13.72
N LEU A 113 -12.20 1.05 -14.51
CA LEU A 113 -12.02 1.39 -15.93
C LEU A 113 -13.17 0.91 -16.82
N LYS A 114 -13.86 -0.20 -16.48
CA LYS A 114 -15.01 -0.71 -17.26
C LYS A 114 -16.16 0.28 -17.42
N GLY A 115 -16.30 1.26 -16.54
CA GLY A 115 -17.30 2.32 -16.63
C GLY A 115 -16.80 3.61 -17.27
N ALA A 116 -15.54 3.67 -17.70
CA ALA A 116 -14.95 4.84 -18.34
C ALA A 116 -14.98 4.69 -19.86
N ASP A 117 -15.27 5.79 -20.57
CA ASP A 117 -15.09 5.87 -22.01
C ASP A 117 -13.60 6.06 -22.31
N LEU A 118 -12.90 4.94 -22.53
CA LEU A 118 -11.45 4.93 -22.72
C LEU A 118 -11.12 4.97 -24.22
N ASP A 119 -10.54 6.08 -24.68
CA ASP A 119 -9.94 6.18 -26.00
C ASP A 119 -8.52 5.58 -25.98
N PRO A 120 -8.22 4.51 -26.75
CA PRO A 120 -6.87 3.96 -26.89
C PRO A 120 -5.82 4.97 -27.37
N ASN A 121 -6.24 6.05 -28.01
CA ASN A 121 -5.37 7.12 -28.53
C ASN A 121 -5.27 8.32 -27.58
N THR A 122 -5.80 8.21 -26.35
CA THR A 122 -5.68 9.27 -25.35
C THR A 122 -4.20 9.62 -25.15
N ASP A 123 -3.84 10.88 -25.38
CA ASP A 123 -2.53 11.40 -25.01
C ASP A 123 -2.52 11.82 -23.54
N TYR A 124 -1.99 10.93 -22.70
CA TYR A 124 -1.82 11.17 -21.27
C TYR A 124 -0.72 12.20 -20.95
N SER A 125 0.05 12.67 -21.94
CA SER A 125 1.03 13.74 -21.72
C SER A 125 0.39 15.13 -21.62
N VAL A 126 -0.85 15.28 -22.12
CA VAL A 126 -1.58 16.55 -22.11
C VAL A 126 -1.79 17.05 -20.67
N GLY A 127 -1.47 18.32 -20.44
CA GLY A 127 -1.58 18.97 -19.13
C GLY A 127 -0.41 18.66 -18.17
N LYS A 128 0.56 17.83 -18.58
CA LYS A 128 1.76 17.53 -17.80
C LYS A 128 2.88 18.48 -18.18
N THR A 129 3.11 19.49 -17.35
CA THR A 129 4.12 20.54 -17.57
C THR A 129 5.43 20.29 -16.82
N LYS A 130 5.44 19.32 -15.90
CA LYS A 130 6.57 19.01 -15.04
C LYS A 130 7.05 17.57 -15.20
N LEU A 131 8.32 17.35 -14.89
CA LEU A 131 8.98 16.06 -15.15
C LEU A 131 8.63 15.00 -14.09
N ALA A 132 9.14 15.14 -12.88
CA ALA A 132 8.98 14.17 -11.81
C ALA A 132 8.68 14.83 -10.46
N VAL A 133 7.88 14.15 -9.63
CA VAL A 133 7.54 14.58 -8.27
C VAL A 133 7.70 13.45 -7.27
N TRP A 134 8.03 13.81 -6.02
CA TRP A 134 8.12 12.88 -4.91
C TRP A 134 7.48 13.46 -3.64
N PHE A 135 6.35 12.87 -3.21
CA PHE A 135 5.76 13.18 -1.90
C PHE A 135 6.32 12.23 -0.84
N ILE A 136 7.02 12.79 0.15
CA ILE A 136 7.72 12.01 1.17
C ILE A 136 7.68 12.68 2.54
N SER A 137 7.49 11.87 3.60
CA SER A 137 7.46 12.35 4.98
C SER A 137 8.30 11.56 5.99
N LYS A 138 8.92 10.43 5.61
CA LYS A 138 9.88 9.71 6.47
C LYS A 138 11.28 9.86 5.89
N CYS A 139 12.14 10.64 6.55
CA CYS A 139 13.34 11.23 5.96
C CYS A 139 14.64 10.57 6.45
N SER A 140 14.60 9.28 6.76
CA SER A 140 15.77 8.59 7.32
C SER A 140 16.85 8.39 6.26
N SER A 141 18.05 8.93 6.50
CA SER A 141 19.23 8.77 5.63
C SER A 141 19.59 7.32 5.32
N ARG A 142 19.20 6.37 6.19
CA ARG A 142 19.48 4.95 6.00
C ARG A 142 18.55 4.29 4.98
N ALA A 143 17.36 4.87 4.74
CA ALA A 143 16.34 4.23 3.93
C ALA A 143 16.81 4.12 2.47
N HIS A 144 16.67 2.94 1.85
CA HIS A 144 17.07 2.69 0.45
C HIS A 144 16.57 3.77 -0.51
N ARG A 145 15.35 4.26 -0.30
CA ARG A 145 14.77 5.34 -1.10
C ARG A 145 15.48 6.68 -1.00
N ILE A 146 16.01 7.02 0.17
CA ILE A 146 16.71 8.28 0.39
C ILE A 146 18.08 8.20 -0.29
N LEU A 147 18.80 7.10 -0.08
CA LEU A 147 20.10 6.85 -0.72
C LEU A 147 19.99 6.86 -2.26
N TYR A 148 19.00 6.14 -2.80
CA TYR A 148 18.77 6.11 -4.25
C TYR A 148 18.37 7.49 -4.79
N ALA A 149 17.46 8.20 -4.10
CA ALA A 149 17.04 9.53 -4.52
C ALA A 149 18.20 10.54 -4.49
N GLN A 150 19.06 10.52 -3.47
CA GLN A 150 20.21 11.43 -3.40
C GLN A 150 21.13 11.31 -4.63
N GLU A 151 21.32 10.11 -5.16
CA GLU A 151 22.08 9.94 -6.39
C GLU A 151 21.26 10.35 -7.63
N LEU A 152 19.98 9.96 -7.70
CA LEU A 152 19.10 10.32 -8.82
C LEU A 152 18.99 11.84 -9.01
N LEU A 153 18.89 12.60 -7.92
CA LEU A 153 18.71 14.06 -7.93
C LEU A 153 19.90 14.81 -8.52
N LYS A 154 21.09 14.21 -8.55
CA LYS A 154 22.27 14.79 -9.24
C LYS A 154 22.09 14.82 -10.76
N HIS A 155 21.23 13.95 -11.29
CA HIS A 155 21.05 13.73 -12.72
C HIS A 155 19.66 14.14 -13.22
N LEU A 156 18.69 14.33 -12.32
CA LEU A 156 17.29 14.60 -12.64
C LEU A 156 16.68 15.60 -11.66
N HIS A 157 16.06 16.66 -12.19
CA HIS A 157 15.24 17.54 -11.35
C HIS A 157 13.94 16.83 -10.95
N VAL A 158 13.70 16.74 -9.64
CA VAL A 158 12.49 16.16 -9.04
C VAL A 158 11.97 17.15 -8.02
N ASP A 159 10.70 17.54 -8.14
CA ASP A 159 10.05 18.34 -7.11
C ASP A 159 9.76 17.47 -5.89
N ILE A 160 10.27 17.85 -4.72
CA ILE A 160 10.15 17.07 -3.48
C ILE A 160 9.21 17.79 -2.52
N PHE A 161 8.10 17.12 -2.20
CA PHE A 161 7.06 17.66 -1.33
C PHE A 161 6.83 16.82 -0.07
N GLY A 162 6.31 17.47 0.97
CA GLY A 162 6.06 16.85 2.28
C GLY A 162 7.15 17.17 3.30
N LYS A 163 7.18 16.45 4.45
CA LYS A 163 8.06 16.77 5.59
C LYS A 163 9.55 16.79 5.22
N CYS A 164 9.97 16.01 4.23
CA CYS A 164 11.38 15.95 3.82
C CYS A 164 11.76 17.00 2.76
N GLY A 165 10.81 17.78 2.26
CA GLY A 165 11.04 18.83 1.26
C GLY A 165 10.10 20.00 1.52
N LYS A 166 9.52 20.57 0.46
CA LYS A 166 8.59 21.70 0.60
C LYS A 166 7.19 21.22 0.99
N ILE A 167 6.61 21.82 2.03
CA ILE A 167 5.21 21.57 2.39
C ILE A 167 4.32 22.42 1.48
N VAL A 168 3.51 21.77 0.65
CA VAL A 168 2.60 22.42 -0.31
C VAL A 168 1.13 22.07 -0.09
N CYS A 169 0.85 21.05 0.73
CA CYS A 169 -0.48 20.57 1.05
C CYS A 169 -0.51 20.11 2.51
N ASP A 170 -1.66 20.29 3.17
CA ASP A 170 -1.94 19.61 4.43
C ASP A 170 -2.01 18.10 4.22
N LYS A 171 -1.55 17.33 5.21
CA LYS A 171 -1.52 15.86 5.14
C LYS A 171 -2.90 15.24 4.91
N GLN A 172 -3.95 15.91 5.38
CA GLN A 172 -5.34 15.48 5.23
C GLN A 172 -5.97 15.95 3.90
N ASP A 173 -5.38 16.94 3.21
CA ASP A 173 -5.89 17.43 1.92
C ASP A 173 -5.36 16.58 0.76
N PHE A 174 -6.03 15.45 0.56
CA PHE A 174 -5.76 14.56 -0.56
C PHE A 174 -6.01 15.22 -1.92
N GLN A 175 -6.96 16.15 -2.02
CA GLN A 175 -7.27 16.82 -3.29
C GLN A 175 -6.17 17.81 -3.69
N CYS A 176 -5.59 18.54 -2.73
CA CYS A 176 -4.39 19.32 -2.97
C CYS A 176 -3.24 18.45 -3.50
N THR A 177 -3.00 17.30 -2.86
CA THR A 177 -1.93 16.37 -3.26
C THR A 177 -2.14 15.89 -4.71
N VAL A 178 -3.36 15.47 -5.04
CA VAL A 178 -3.73 15.03 -6.40
C VAL A 178 -3.54 16.13 -7.44
N ARG A 179 -3.94 17.37 -7.14
CA ARG A 179 -3.77 18.53 -8.04
C ARG A 179 -2.31 18.79 -8.38
N HIS A 180 -1.40 18.60 -7.42
CA HIS A 180 0.03 18.71 -7.68
C HIS A 180 0.51 17.54 -8.55
N ILE A 181 0.23 16.29 -8.15
CA ILE A 181 0.73 15.10 -8.83
C ILE A 181 0.35 15.07 -10.32
N ARG A 182 -0.87 15.47 -10.68
CA ARG A 182 -1.37 15.39 -12.07
C ARG A 182 -0.58 16.25 -13.07
N GLN A 183 0.14 17.26 -12.60
CA GLN A 183 0.98 18.14 -13.41
C GLN A 183 2.27 17.47 -13.89
N TYR A 184 2.62 16.29 -13.35
CA TYR A 184 3.87 15.60 -13.63
C TYR A 184 3.71 14.39 -14.55
N LYS A 185 4.76 14.09 -15.31
CA LYS A 185 4.88 12.85 -16.10
C LYS A 185 5.16 11.64 -15.22
N PHE A 186 6.03 11.80 -14.23
CA PHE A 186 6.49 10.73 -13.36
C PHE A 186 6.22 11.02 -11.88
N TYR A 187 5.87 9.97 -11.15
CA TYR A 187 5.76 10.01 -9.69
C TYR A 187 6.73 8.99 -9.10
N LEU A 188 7.62 9.43 -8.20
CA LEU A 188 8.52 8.52 -7.49
C LEU A 188 7.73 7.75 -6.43
N ALA A 189 7.28 6.55 -6.79
CA ALA A 189 6.55 5.63 -5.92
C ALA A 189 7.52 4.79 -5.08
N PHE A 190 8.43 5.45 -4.37
CA PHE A 190 9.46 4.80 -3.57
C PHE A 190 8.94 4.40 -2.19
N GLU A 191 8.94 3.11 -1.92
CA GLU A 191 8.43 2.54 -0.69
C GLU A 191 9.33 2.79 0.50
N ASN A 192 8.73 2.76 1.71
CA ASN A 192 9.48 2.98 2.94
C ASN A 192 10.63 1.97 3.12
N MET A 193 10.45 0.77 2.57
CA MET A 193 11.41 -0.32 2.56
C MET A 193 11.28 -1.14 1.29
N LYS A 194 12.33 -1.88 0.97
CA LYS A 194 12.28 -2.94 -0.03
C LYS A 194 11.79 -4.22 0.62
N CYS A 195 10.54 -4.58 0.40
CA CYS A 195 9.93 -5.79 0.95
C CYS A 195 9.13 -6.50 -0.12
N LYS A 196 9.12 -7.84 -0.09
CA LYS A 196 8.33 -8.65 -1.02
C LYS A 196 6.88 -8.17 -1.03
N GLN A 197 6.33 -7.95 -2.22
CA GLN A 197 4.92 -7.63 -2.47
C GLN A 197 4.41 -6.33 -1.81
N TYR A 198 5.28 -5.52 -1.20
CA TYR A 198 4.90 -4.28 -0.53
C TYR A 198 4.71 -3.14 -1.53
N ILE A 199 3.52 -3.06 -2.11
CA ILE A 199 3.12 -2.05 -3.10
C ILE A 199 1.94 -1.25 -2.56
N THR A 200 2.15 0.05 -2.29
CA THR A 200 1.25 0.84 -1.43
C THR A 200 0.43 1.90 -2.18
N GLU A 201 -0.19 2.83 -1.44
CA GLU A 201 -0.91 3.98 -1.98
C GLU A 201 -0.05 4.84 -2.92
N LYS A 202 1.28 4.84 -2.75
CA LYS A 202 2.22 5.57 -3.61
C LYS A 202 2.09 5.12 -5.07
N PHE A 203 2.01 3.82 -5.29
CA PHE A 203 1.81 3.23 -6.59
C PHE A 203 0.34 3.35 -7.03
N TRP A 204 -0.58 2.81 -6.23
CA TRP A 204 -1.96 2.61 -6.64
C TRP A 204 -2.77 3.90 -6.71
N ARG A 205 -2.65 4.73 -5.68
CA ARG A 205 -3.51 5.90 -5.47
C ARG A 205 -2.85 7.19 -5.97
N HIS A 206 -1.56 7.36 -5.72
CA HIS A 206 -0.85 8.60 -6.08
C HIS A 206 -0.46 8.58 -7.56
N ALA A 207 0.15 7.50 -8.06
CA ALA A 207 0.56 7.42 -9.46
C ALA A 207 -0.56 6.91 -10.40
N LEU A 208 -0.88 5.61 -10.38
CA LEU A 208 -1.82 5.00 -11.34
C LEU A 208 -3.20 5.65 -11.32
N GLY A 209 -3.72 5.94 -10.13
CA GLY A 209 -5.02 6.61 -9.93
C GLY A 209 -5.10 8.04 -10.48
N ASN A 210 -3.97 8.66 -10.86
CA ASN A 210 -3.90 10.04 -11.36
C ASN A 210 -3.29 10.16 -12.76
N ASN A 211 -3.25 9.06 -13.52
CA ASN A 211 -2.66 9.03 -14.87
C ASN A 211 -1.22 9.55 -14.88
N VAL A 212 -0.41 9.14 -13.90
CA VAL A 212 1.02 9.45 -13.83
C VAL A 212 1.80 8.13 -13.85
N VAL A 213 2.91 8.08 -14.57
CA VAL A 213 3.74 6.87 -14.65
C VAL A 213 4.52 6.72 -13.34
N PRO A 214 4.32 5.63 -12.57
CA PRO A 214 5.10 5.35 -11.37
C PRO A 214 6.52 4.92 -11.72
N VAL A 215 7.50 5.57 -11.08
CA VAL A 215 8.89 5.08 -10.99
C VAL A 215 9.03 4.42 -9.63
N VAL A 216 9.30 3.12 -9.61
CA VAL A 216 9.14 2.29 -8.41
C VAL A 216 10.46 1.81 -7.83
N LEU A 217 10.55 1.80 -6.51
CA LEU A 217 11.63 1.25 -5.70
C LEU A 217 10.99 0.70 -4.42
N GLY A 218 11.04 -0.61 -4.22
CA GLY A 218 10.31 -1.25 -3.13
C GLY A 218 10.38 -2.76 -3.24
N ALA A 219 9.26 -3.39 -3.59
CA ALA A 219 9.23 -4.82 -3.86
C ALA A 219 10.17 -5.20 -5.04
N PRO A 220 10.59 -6.48 -5.13
CA PRO A 220 11.23 -7.01 -6.34
C PRO A 220 10.38 -6.76 -7.59
N LYS A 221 11.03 -6.63 -8.75
CA LYS A 221 10.36 -6.34 -10.02
C LYS A 221 9.28 -7.37 -10.35
N GLU A 222 9.56 -8.64 -10.07
CA GLU A 222 8.67 -9.76 -10.34
C GLU A 222 7.34 -9.63 -9.59
N ASP A 223 7.35 -9.04 -8.38
CA ASP A 223 6.14 -8.76 -7.63
C ASP A 223 5.31 -7.65 -8.27
N TYR A 224 5.94 -6.61 -8.82
CA TYR A 224 5.24 -5.58 -9.59
C TYR A 224 4.63 -6.17 -10.88
N GLU A 225 5.38 -7.01 -11.60
CA GLU A 225 4.89 -7.68 -12.81
C GLU A 225 3.71 -8.61 -12.52
N LEU A 226 3.74 -9.30 -11.39
CA LEU A 226 2.66 -10.21 -10.96
C LEU A 226 1.41 -9.45 -10.49
N LEU A 227 1.59 -8.42 -9.67
CA LEU A 227 0.49 -7.82 -8.91
C LEU A 227 -0.12 -6.58 -9.55
N THR A 228 0.55 -5.96 -10.52
CA THR A 228 0.13 -4.67 -11.10
C THR A 228 -0.24 -4.79 -12.59
N PRO A 229 -0.93 -3.79 -13.17
CA PRO A 229 -1.19 -3.81 -14.61
C PRO A 229 0.12 -3.93 -15.42
N PRO A 230 0.13 -4.69 -16.52
CA PRO A 230 1.35 -4.94 -17.28
C PRO A 230 1.90 -3.64 -17.90
N ASN A 231 3.22 -3.49 -17.96
CA ASN A 231 3.88 -2.31 -18.54
C ASN A 231 3.34 -0.96 -17.99
N SER A 232 2.98 -0.93 -16.70
CA SER A 232 2.39 0.26 -16.06
C SER A 232 3.36 1.04 -15.18
N PHE A 233 4.63 0.65 -15.13
CA PHE A 233 5.64 1.20 -14.22
C PHE A 233 7.05 1.14 -14.79
N ILE A 234 7.95 1.92 -14.20
CA ILE A 234 9.39 1.92 -14.49
C ILE A 234 10.10 1.44 -13.23
N HIS A 235 10.75 0.27 -13.26
CA HIS A 235 11.49 -0.25 -12.13
C HIS A 235 12.91 0.34 -12.09
N VAL A 236 13.36 0.79 -10.92
CA VAL A 236 14.73 1.31 -10.76
C VAL A 236 15.81 0.28 -11.09
N ASP A 237 15.55 -1.01 -10.83
CA ASP A 237 16.51 -2.10 -11.07
C ASP A 237 16.58 -2.51 -12.56
N ASP A 238 15.77 -1.91 -13.45
CA ASP A 238 15.93 -2.06 -14.90
C ASP A 238 17.13 -1.27 -15.46
N PHE A 239 17.80 -0.48 -14.62
CA PHE A 239 18.87 0.43 -15.00
C PHE A 239 20.15 0.16 -14.21
N GLU A 240 21.29 0.20 -14.89
CA GLU A 240 22.60 0.00 -14.27
C GLU A 240 22.95 1.08 -13.23
N SER A 241 22.31 2.25 -13.29
CA SER A 241 22.53 3.34 -12.33
C SER A 241 21.35 4.32 -12.28
N PRO A 242 21.22 5.12 -11.20
CA PRO A 242 20.26 6.22 -11.14
C PRO A 242 20.43 7.25 -12.27
N LYS A 243 21.66 7.43 -12.78
CA LYS A 243 21.91 8.27 -13.97
C LYS A 243 21.26 7.68 -15.22
N ALA A 244 21.39 6.37 -15.44
CA ALA A 244 20.76 5.71 -16.58
C ALA A 244 19.23 5.81 -16.52
N LEU A 245 18.64 5.66 -15.32
CA LEU A 245 17.22 5.95 -15.10
C LEU A 245 16.88 7.41 -15.43
N ALA A 246 17.65 8.38 -14.94
CA ALA A 246 17.42 9.80 -15.22
C ALA A 246 17.44 10.10 -16.72
N ASP A 247 18.39 9.52 -17.46
CA ASP A 247 18.51 9.69 -18.91
C ASP A 247 17.32 9.06 -19.64
N TYR A 248 16.83 7.91 -19.18
CA TYR A 248 15.61 7.28 -19.70
C TYR A 248 14.36 8.12 -19.45
N LEU A 249 14.18 8.69 -18.25
CA LEU A 249 13.04 9.58 -17.96
C LEU A 249 13.08 10.86 -18.79
N LYS A 250 14.27 11.41 -19.09
CA LYS A 250 14.42 12.55 -20.02
C LYS A 250 14.10 12.18 -21.45
N LEU A 251 14.42 10.95 -21.88
CA LEU A 251 14.03 10.43 -23.20
C LEU A 251 12.50 10.37 -23.32
N LEU A 252 11.83 9.70 -22.37
CA LEU A 252 10.36 9.63 -22.32
C LEU A 252 9.69 11.00 -22.21
N ASN A 253 10.35 11.98 -21.58
CA ASN A 253 9.81 13.33 -21.53
C ASN A 253 9.68 13.97 -22.92
N LYS A 254 10.63 13.68 -23.82
CA LYS A 254 10.72 14.21 -25.18
C LYS A 254 9.92 13.39 -26.20
N ASP A 255 9.65 12.11 -25.89
CA ASP A 255 8.94 11.19 -26.78
C ASP A 255 7.54 10.87 -26.23
N THR A 256 6.53 11.51 -26.82
CA THR A 256 5.13 11.34 -26.43
C THR A 256 4.62 9.92 -26.69
N GLU A 257 5.09 9.23 -27.74
CA GLU A 257 4.64 7.88 -28.06
C GLU A 257 5.19 6.89 -27.03
N MET A 258 6.49 6.97 -26.73
CA MET A 258 7.09 6.12 -25.70
C MET A 258 6.46 6.38 -24.33
N TYR A 259 6.19 7.64 -23.96
CA TYR A 259 5.49 7.97 -22.72
C TYR A 259 4.10 7.33 -22.66
N ASN A 260 3.30 7.48 -23.73
CA ASN A 260 1.94 6.95 -23.77
C ASN A 260 1.88 5.42 -23.82
N SER A 261 2.98 4.75 -24.21
CA SER A 261 3.08 3.28 -24.16
C SER A 261 2.85 2.71 -22.75
N TYR A 262 3.16 3.47 -21.69
CA TYR A 262 2.93 3.11 -20.29
C TYR A 262 1.46 3.17 -19.84
N PHE A 263 0.55 3.58 -20.72
CA PHE A 263 -0.88 3.64 -20.46
C PHE A 263 -1.69 2.64 -21.29
N LYS A 264 -1.05 1.89 -22.20
CA LYS A 264 -1.70 0.87 -23.05
C LYS A 264 -2.41 -0.21 -22.24
N TRP A 265 -1.98 -0.49 -21.02
CA TRP A 265 -2.65 -1.45 -20.13
C TRP A 265 -4.10 -1.07 -19.85
N LYS A 266 -4.47 0.22 -19.86
CA LYS A 266 -5.84 0.68 -19.54
C LYS A 266 -6.89 0.10 -20.50
N THR A 267 -6.53 -0.11 -21.76
CA THR A 267 -7.40 -0.67 -22.81
C THR A 267 -7.10 -2.14 -23.13
N ASN A 268 -6.05 -2.71 -22.53
CA ASN A 268 -5.60 -4.08 -22.75
C ASN A 268 -5.53 -4.87 -21.43
N PRO A 269 -6.67 -5.19 -20.79
CA PRO A 269 -6.69 -5.94 -19.55
C PRO A 269 -6.18 -7.38 -19.76
N PRO A 270 -5.42 -7.95 -18.79
CA PRO A 270 -5.12 -9.38 -18.79
C PRO A 270 -6.39 -10.23 -18.81
N LYS A 271 -6.33 -11.40 -19.44
CA LYS A 271 -7.49 -12.31 -19.56
C LYS A 271 -7.95 -12.86 -18.20
N ASN A 272 -6.99 -13.18 -17.34
CA ASN A 272 -7.23 -13.81 -16.04
C ASN A 272 -6.78 -12.85 -14.95
N ILE A 273 -7.75 -12.19 -14.31
CA ILE A 273 -7.49 -11.29 -13.19
C ILE A 273 -8.21 -11.85 -11.97
N PRO A 274 -7.48 -12.20 -10.88
CA PRO A 274 -8.09 -12.67 -9.64
C PRO A 274 -9.16 -11.70 -9.16
N VAL A 275 -10.32 -12.22 -8.75
CA VAL A 275 -11.42 -11.38 -8.26
C VAL A 275 -11.05 -10.75 -6.92
N ASP A 276 -11.32 -9.46 -6.79
CA ASP A 276 -11.13 -8.72 -5.54
C ASP A 276 -12.25 -7.68 -5.39
N ASP A 277 -13.05 -7.82 -4.34
CA ASP A 277 -14.13 -6.87 -4.02
C ASP A 277 -13.76 -5.88 -2.91
N GLY A 278 -12.47 -5.78 -2.61
CA GLY A 278 -11.94 -4.97 -1.53
C GLY A 278 -11.97 -5.71 -0.19
N VAL A 279 -11.10 -5.24 0.72
CA VAL A 279 -10.81 -5.87 2.01
C VAL A 279 -12.06 -6.25 2.81
N TRP A 280 -13.07 -5.37 2.89
CA TRP A 280 -14.27 -5.60 3.68
C TRP A 280 -15.21 -6.64 3.06
N CYS A 281 -15.42 -6.61 1.75
CA CYS A 281 -16.21 -7.63 1.08
C CYS A 281 -15.52 -9.00 1.10
N ASN A 282 -14.20 -9.03 0.93
CA ASN A 282 -13.44 -10.27 1.01
C ASN A 282 -13.48 -10.88 2.42
N LEU A 283 -13.41 -10.04 3.46
CA LEU A 283 -13.61 -10.48 4.85
C LEU A 283 -15.01 -11.07 5.06
N CYS A 284 -16.06 -10.37 4.64
CA CYS A 284 -17.44 -10.86 4.76
C CYS A 284 -17.62 -12.20 4.04
N ARG A 285 -17.10 -12.33 2.81
CA ARG A 285 -17.19 -13.57 2.04
C ARG A 285 -16.50 -14.73 2.76
N LYS A 286 -15.32 -14.48 3.35
CA LYS A 286 -14.60 -15.49 4.13
C LYS A 286 -15.38 -15.90 5.38
N LEU A 287 -15.94 -14.94 6.12
CA LEU A 287 -16.75 -15.21 7.32
C LEU A 287 -18.00 -16.04 6.99
N VAL A 288 -18.74 -15.66 5.94
CA VAL A 288 -19.96 -16.37 5.54
C VAL A 288 -19.64 -17.77 4.99
N GLY A 289 -18.48 -17.94 4.35
CA GLY A 289 -18.08 -19.19 3.70
C GLY A 289 -17.32 -20.17 4.59
N ILE A 290 -17.01 -19.85 5.85
CA ILE A 290 -16.16 -20.73 6.66
C ILE A 290 -16.93 -21.91 7.27
N CYS A 291 -16.30 -23.08 7.28
CA CYS A 291 -16.79 -24.24 8.02
C CYS A 291 -16.50 -24.08 9.52
N PRO A 292 -17.48 -24.31 10.41
CA PRO A 292 -17.32 -24.13 11.86
C PRO A 292 -16.17 -24.93 12.51
N ASN A 293 -15.73 -26.02 11.87
CA ASN A 293 -14.76 -26.96 12.43
C ASN A 293 -13.28 -26.59 12.15
N THR A 294 -13.01 -25.57 11.34
CA THR A 294 -11.63 -25.14 11.03
C THR A 294 -11.24 -23.92 11.85
N ARG A 295 -10.47 -24.14 12.93
CA ARG A 295 -9.93 -23.07 13.78
C ARG A 295 -8.41 -23.01 13.71
N LYS A 296 -7.91 -22.26 12.72
CA LYS A 296 -6.49 -21.89 12.60
C LYS A 296 -6.12 -20.86 13.67
N MET A 297 -4.92 -20.94 14.22
CA MET A 297 -4.30 -19.90 15.04
C MET A 297 -2.84 -19.73 14.63
N TYR A 298 -2.36 -18.49 14.62
CA TYR A 298 -0.95 -18.19 14.36
C TYR A 298 -0.13 -18.40 15.63
N THR A 299 0.59 -19.51 15.73
CA THR A 299 1.51 -19.79 16.86
C THR A 299 2.83 -19.04 16.73
N ASN A 300 3.23 -18.66 15.51
CA ASN A 300 4.41 -17.84 15.27
C ASN A 300 4.10 -16.78 14.19
N LEU A 301 3.43 -15.71 14.61
CA LEU A 301 3.03 -14.61 13.74
C LEU A 301 4.24 -13.77 13.27
N ASP A 302 5.29 -13.67 14.09
CA ASP A 302 6.52 -12.95 13.76
C ASP A 302 7.25 -13.63 12.59
N LYS A 303 7.49 -14.94 12.69
CA LYS A 303 8.10 -15.74 11.62
C LYS A 303 7.29 -15.68 10.32
N TRP A 304 5.96 -15.74 10.42
CA TRP A 304 5.12 -15.60 9.24
C TRP A 304 5.27 -14.21 8.60
N TYR A 305 5.28 -13.13 9.40
CA TYR A 305 5.25 -11.77 8.85
C TYR A 305 6.62 -11.28 8.36
N ARG A 306 7.69 -11.61 9.09
CA ARG A 306 9.06 -11.19 8.78
C ARG A 306 9.83 -12.19 7.92
N GLY A 307 9.37 -13.43 7.84
CA GLY A 307 10.10 -14.54 7.22
C GLY A 307 11.02 -15.25 8.22
N GLU A 308 11.57 -16.42 7.84
CA GLU A 308 12.34 -17.26 8.76
C GLU A 308 13.61 -16.57 9.27
N ASN A 309 14.20 -15.69 8.45
CA ASN A 309 15.44 -14.97 8.75
C ASN A 309 15.29 -13.45 8.54
N ASN A 310 14.09 -12.91 8.76
CA ASN A 310 13.73 -11.54 8.39
C ASN A 310 13.90 -11.24 6.89
N ASP A 311 13.74 -12.25 6.04
CA ASP A 311 14.02 -12.21 4.59
C ASP A 311 12.85 -11.66 3.76
N GLU A 312 11.78 -11.20 4.40
CA GLU A 312 10.67 -10.51 3.72
C GLU A 312 11.01 -9.07 3.34
N CYS A 313 11.98 -8.46 4.01
CA CYS A 313 12.43 -7.10 3.75
C CYS A 313 13.96 -7.04 3.72
N GLU A 314 14.52 -6.27 2.78
CA GLU A 314 15.94 -5.97 2.81
C GLU A 314 16.29 -5.14 4.07
N PRO A 315 17.38 -5.49 4.77
CA PRO A 315 17.81 -4.79 5.95
C PRO A 315 18.27 -3.37 5.61
N VAL A 316 18.10 -2.45 6.55
CA VAL A 316 18.52 -1.07 6.44
C VAL A 316 19.78 -0.87 7.28
N ASN A 317 20.90 -0.51 6.65
CA ASN A 317 22.20 -0.35 7.29
C ASN A 317 22.64 1.13 7.37
N GLY A 318 23.61 1.42 8.25
CA GLY A 318 24.26 2.74 8.36
C GLY A 318 23.75 3.63 9.51
N THR A 319 24.31 4.84 9.60
CA THR A 319 24.03 5.79 10.70
C THR A 319 22.79 6.64 10.38
N TYR A 320 21.93 6.86 11.39
CA TYR A 320 20.72 7.67 11.21
C TYR A 320 21.06 9.14 11.18
N GLN A 321 20.57 9.82 10.16
CA GLN A 321 20.46 11.26 10.07
C GLN A 321 19.10 11.59 9.44
N GLU A 322 18.46 12.66 9.89
CA GLU A 322 17.25 13.15 9.25
C GLU A 322 17.66 14.02 8.05
N VAL A 323 17.17 13.66 6.86
CA VAL A 323 17.50 14.35 5.61
C VAL A 323 16.40 15.35 5.28
N HIS A 324 16.78 16.59 5.04
CA HIS A 324 15.89 17.58 4.42
C HIS A 324 16.45 17.92 3.04
N PHE A 325 15.64 17.70 2.01
CA PHE A 325 15.95 18.11 0.65
C PHE A 325 15.61 19.59 0.54
N THR A 326 16.64 20.43 0.50
CA THR A 326 16.50 21.84 0.11
C THR A 326 16.43 21.89 -1.41
N THR A 327 15.26 22.21 -1.94
CA THR A 327 15.16 22.62 -3.35
C THR A 327 15.52 24.09 -3.41
N ASP A 328 16.81 24.39 -3.44
CA ASP A 328 17.28 25.72 -3.81
C ASP A 328 17.51 25.75 -5.33
N ASP A 329 16.78 26.69 -5.94
CA ASP A 329 16.67 27.19 -7.32
C ASP A 329 16.03 26.31 -8.42
#